data_AF-A0AEH5-F1
#
_entry.id   AF-A0AEH5-F1
#
_cell.length_a   1.000
_cell.length_b   1.000
_cell.length_c   1.000
_cell.angle_alpha   90.00
_cell.angle_beta   90.00
_cell.angle_gamma   90.00
#
_symmetry.space_group_name_H-M   'P 1'
#
loop_
_entity.id
_entity.type
_entity.pdbx_description
1 polymer ?
#
loop_
_entity_poly.entity_id
_entity_poly.type
_entity_poly.pdbx_seq_one_letter_code
_entity_poly.pdbx_strand_id
1 'polypeptide(L)'
;MKRFIEEASRTQVSLLPECLDDFVAEENPIRVVEAFVEQLDLATLEFDGVVPAVTGRPSYHPAVLLKIYIHGYINRIQSSRRIRQRLLKLFGIIKAIIIGRFLIRRASCQR
;
A
#
# COMPACT_ATOMS: atom_id res chain seq x y z
N MET A 1 19.57 4.95 -11.41
CA MET A 1 18.54 5.99 -11.62
C MET A 1 17.18 5.39 -11.32
N LYS A 2 16.55 5.77 -10.19
CA LYS A 2 15.26 5.22 -9.75
C LYS A 2 14.16 5.68 -10.72
N ARG A 3 13.56 4.75 -11.47
CA ARG A 3 12.44 5.03 -12.39
C ARG A 3 11.14 4.32 -11.99
N PHE A 4 11.07 3.84 -10.76
CA PHE A 4 9.83 3.37 -10.15
C PHE A 4 9.20 4.48 -9.32
N ILE A 5 7.88 4.48 -9.24
CA ILE A 5 7.14 5.31 -8.29
C ILE A 5 7.54 4.86 -6.89
N GLU A 6 8.13 5.77 -6.11
CA GLU A 6 8.60 5.45 -4.75
C GLU A 6 7.40 5.11 -3.85
N GLU A 7 7.48 3.94 -3.23
CA GLU A 7 6.53 3.49 -2.23
C GLU A 7 6.77 4.27 -0.93
N ALA A 8 5.69 4.72 -0.27
CA ALA A 8 5.79 5.25 1.07
C ALA A 8 6.16 4.11 2.03
N SER A 9 7.22 4.31 2.83
CA SER A 9 7.61 3.30 3.82
C SER A 9 6.46 3.07 4.81
N ARG A 10 6.21 1.83 5.21
CA ARG A 10 5.20 1.52 6.23
C ARG A 10 5.55 2.15 7.57
N THR A 11 6.84 2.24 7.87
CA THR A 11 7.40 2.92 9.05
C THR A 11 7.48 4.44 8.91
N GLN A 12 7.00 5.00 7.80
CA GLN A 12 6.96 6.43 7.62
C GLN A 12 6.06 7.04 8.69
N VAL A 13 6.71 7.68 9.66
CA VAL A 13 6.03 8.43 10.71
C VAL A 13 5.26 9.55 10.03
N SER A 14 3.94 9.49 10.14
CA SER A 14 3.03 10.50 9.66
C SER A 14 2.53 11.33 10.84
N LEU A 15 2.05 12.54 10.57
CA LEU A 15 1.51 13.42 11.61
C LEU A 15 0.38 12.76 12.43
N LEU A 16 -0.33 11.77 11.85
CA LEU A 16 -1.17 10.74 12.49
C LEU A 16 -1.38 9.59 11.47
N PRO A 17 -1.22 8.28 11.78
CA PRO A 17 -0.78 7.57 13.01
C PRO A 17 0.75 7.61 13.19
N GLU A 18 1.27 7.11 14.32
CA GLU A 18 2.72 7.02 14.55
C GLU A 18 3.41 6.18 13.46
N CYS A 19 2.72 5.17 12.94
CA CYS A 19 3.15 4.34 11.81
C CYS A 19 1.94 3.86 10.98
N LEU A 20 2.06 3.80 9.65
CA LEU A 20 0.99 3.24 8.79
C LEU A 20 0.65 1.79 9.19
N ASP A 21 1.63 1.10 9.78
CA ASP A 21 1.52 -0.29 10.21
C ASP A 21 0.58 -0.48 11.41
N ASP A 22 0.31 0.55 12.21
CA ASP A 22 -0.60 0.50 13.37
C ASP A 22 -2.07 0.26 12.96
N PHE A 23 -2.41 0.51 11.69
CA PHE A 23 -3.74 0.24 11.14
C PHE A 23 -3.92 -1.19 10.64
N VAL A 24 -2.85 -1.98 10.62
CA VAL A 24 -2.88 -3.36 10.13
C VAL A 24 -2.76 -4.30 11.33
N ALA A 25 -3.85 -5.02 11.62
CA ALA A 25 -3.85 -6.05 12.64
C ALA A 25 -2.70 -7.04 12.45
N GLU A 26 -2.13 -7.53 13.55
CA GLU A 26 -1.00 -8.49 13.53
C GLU A 26 -1.35 -9.78 12.81
N GLU A 27 -2.60 -10.24 12.93
CA GLU A 27 -3.12 -11.46 12.31
C GLU A 27 -3.54 -11.26 10.84
N ASN A 28 -3.37 -10.05 10.30
CA ASN A 28 -3.83 -9.76 8.94
C ASN A 28 -2.95 -10.51 7.91
N PRO A 29 -3.55 -11.29 6.99
CA PRO A 29 -2.80 -12.06 6.00
C PRO A 29 -1.92 -11.20 5.09
N ILE A 30 -2.18 -9.88 5.00
CA ILE A 30 -1.35 -8.97 4.23
C ILE A 30 0.11 -8.93 4.69
N ARG A 31 0.39 -9.21 5.97
CA ARG A 31 1.76 -9.28 6.51
C ARG A 31 2.52 -10.49 5.94
N VAL A 32 1.83 -11.62 5.81
CA VAL A 32 2.38 -12.83 5.17
C VAL A 32 2.63 -12.59 3.67
N VAL A 33 1.69 -11.93 3.00
CA VAL A 33 1.84 -11.58 1.57
C VAL A 33 3.03 -10.65 1.34
N GLU A 34 3.25 -9.69 2.23
CA GLU A 34 4.38 -8.77 2.14
C GLU A 34 5.72 -9.50 2.31
N ALA A 35 5.87 -10.28 3.38
CA ALA A 35 7.08 -11.05 3.63
C ALA A 35 7.36 -12.06 2.50
N PHE A 36 6.30 -12.67 1.94
CA PHE A 36 6.42 -13.57 0.80
C PHE A 36 6.93 -12.86 -0.45
N VAL A 37 6.34 -11.72 -0.83
CA VAL A 37 6.73 -10.99 -2.04
C VAL A 37 8.12 -10.36 -1.91
N GLU A 38 8.54 -9.98 -0.71
CA GLU A 38 9.90 -9.46 -0.46
C GLU A 38 10.99 -10.53 -0.64
N GLN A 39 10.68 -11.80 -0.41
CA GLN A 39 11.62 -12.91 -0.61
C GLN A 39 11.68 -13.39 -2.06
N LEU A 40 10.75 -12.98 -2.92
CA LEU A 40 10.72 -13.38 -4.33
C LEU A 40 11.70 -12.54 -5.15
N ASP A 41 12.60 -13.20 -5.86
CA ASP A 41 13.38 -12.57 -6.91
C ASP A 41 12.55 -12.46 -8.20
N LEU A 42 11.90 -11.31 -8.37
CA LEU A 42 11.08 -11.01 -9.54
C LEU A 42 11.89 -10.96 -10.84
N ALA A 43 13.21 -10.74 -10.79
CA ALA A 43 14.06 -10.74 -11.97
C ALA A 43 14.25 -12.17 -12.50
N THR A 44 14.44 -13.14 -11.60
CA THR A 44 14.59 -14.55 -11.95
C THR A 44 13.27 -15.20 -12.39
N LEU A 45 12.12 -14.64 -11.96
CA LEU A 45 10.79 -15.09 -12.34
C LEU A 45 10.29 -14.51 -13.68
N GLU A 46 11.17 -13.88 -14.45
CA GLU A 46 10.87 -13.33 -15.79
C GLU A 46 9.69 -12.33 -15.79
N PHE A 47 9.50 -11.57 -14.71
CA PHE A 47 8.49 -10.52 -14.70
C PHE A 47 8.86 -9.38 -15.66
N ASP A 48 8.03 -9.17 -16.67
CA ASP A 48 8.10 -7.99 -17.53
C ASP A 48 7.91 -6.70 -16.70
N GLY A 49 8.88 -5.79 -16.77
CA GLY A 49 8.84 -4.49 -16.07
C GLY A 49 9.70 -4.39 -14.80
N VAL A 50 10.53 -5.40 -14.52
CA VAL A 50 11.62 -5.29 -13.51
C VAL A 50 12.68 -4.28 -13.94
N VAL A 51 12.89 -4.12 -15.25
CA VAL A 51 13.71 -3.04 -15.81
C VAL A 51 12.78 -1.88 -16.19
N PRO A 52 12.94 -0.70 -15.58
CA PRO A 52 12.08 0.43 -15.89
C PRO A 52 12.39 1.00 -17.28
N ALA A 53 11.33 1.38 -18.01
CA ALA A 53 11.45 1.97 -19.33
C ALA A 53 12.31 3.25 -19.30
N VAL A 54 13.04 3.50 -20.40
CA VAL A 54 13.98 4.63 -20.48
C VAL A 54 13.27 5.98 -20.57
N THR A 55 12.07 5.98 -21.12
CA THR A 55 11.24 7.16 -21.38
C THR A 55 9.80 6.94 -20.93
N GLY A 56 9.10 8.02 -20.57
CA GLY A 56 7.70 7.99 -20.18
C GLY A 56 7.45 8.16 -18.67
N ARG A 57 6.21 7.88 -18.25
CA ARG A 57 5.80 7.94 -16.84
C ARG A 57 6.49 6.82 -16.07
N PRO A 58 7.07 7.07 -14.88
CA PRO A 58 7.68 6.02 -14.07
C PRO A 58 6.65 4.92 -13.80
N SER A 59 7.07 3.67 -13.97
CA SER A 59 6.23 2.50 -13.73
C SER A 59 6.06 2.25 -12.24
N TYR A 60 5.00 1.53 -11.87
CA TYR A 60 4.92 0.94 -10.54
C TYR A 60 5.90 -0.25 -10.46
N HIS A 61 6.45 -0.49 -9.28
CA HIS A 61 7.29 -1.67 -9.07
C HIS A 61 6.43 -2.95 -9.18
N PRO A 62 6.88 -4.00 -9.89
CA PRO A 62 6.09 -5.22 -10.09
C PRO A 62 5.70 -5.91 -8.77
N ALA A 63 6.52 -5.78 -7.72
CA ALA A 63 6.20 -6.27 -6.38
C ALA A 63 4.89 -5.68 -5.83
N VAL A 64 4.63 -4.39 -6.05
CA VAL A 64 3.40 -3.73 -5.58
C VAL A 64 2.18 -4.30 -6.28
N LEU A 65 2.29 -4.46 -7.60
CA LEU A 65 1.23 -5.02 -8.41
C LEU A 65 0.91 -6.46 -7.98
N LEU A 66 1.95 -7.25 -7.70
CA LEU A 66 1.80 -8.61 -7.18
C LEU A 66 1.15 -8.64 -5.79
N LYS A 67 1.60 -7.80 -4.85
CA LYS A 67 0.98 -7.64 -3.52
C LYS A 67 -0.52 -7.34 -3.64
N ILE A 68 -0.92 -6.42 -4.54
CA ILE A 68 -2.34 -6.07 -4.79
C ILE A 68 -3.11 -7.25 -5.40
N TYR A 69 -2.50 -7.98 -6.34
CA TYR A 69 -3.12 -9.13 -6.98
C TYR A 69 -3.42 -10.26 -6.00
N ILE A 70 -2.43 -10.63 -5.18
CA ILE A 70 -2.56 -11.66 -4.15
C ILE A 70 -3.62 -11.24 -3.13
N HIS A 71 -3.62 -9.96 -2.71
CA HIS A 71 -4.66 -9.44 -1.81
C HIS A 71 -6.06 -9.56 -2.42
N GLY A 72 -6.23 -9.22 -3.70
CA GLY A 72 -7.50 -9.40 -4.41
C GLY A 72 -7.96 -10.85 -4.44
N TYR A 73 -7.03 -11.79 -4.66
CA TYR A 73 -7.31 -13.23 -4.67
C TYR A 73 -7.77 -13.75 -3.30
N ILE A 74 -7.06 -13.41 -2.21
CA ILE A 74 -7.42 -13.80 -0.84
C ILE A 74 -8.83 -13.29 -0.49
N ASN A 75 -9.18 -12.09 -0.95
CA ASN A 75 -10.49 -11.48 -0.72
C ASN A 75 -11.56 -11.95 -1.72
N ARG A 76 -11.25 -12.90 -2.62
CA ARG A 76 -12.13 -13.41 -3.70
C ARG A 76 -12.70 -12.31 -4.61
N ILE A 77 -11.95 -11.23 -4.81
CA ILE A 77 -12.33 -10.12 -5.69
C ILE A 77 -11.60 -10.27 -7.02
N GLN A 78 -12.28 -10.78 -8.04
CA GLN A 78 -11.65 -11.08 -9.34
C GLN A 78 -11.63 -9.90 -10.34
N SER A 79 -12.41 -8.83 -10.09
CA SER A 79 -12.44 -7.67 -10.97
C SER A 79 -11.46 -6.59 -10.52
N SER A 80 -10.56 -6.16 -11.41
CA SER A 80 -9.64 -5.05 -11.18
C SER A 80 -10.36 -3.75 -10.77
N ARG A 81 -11.56 -3.51 -11.32
CA ARG A 81 -12.42 -2.38 -10.93
C ARG A 81 -12.94 -2.52 -9.50
N ARG A 82 -13.36 -3.72 -9.09
CA ARG A 82 -13.82 -3.98 -7.73
C ARG A 82 -12.68 -3.89 -6.71
N ILE A 83 -11.50 -4.39 -7.05
CA ILE A 83 -10.27 -4.22 -6.23
C ILE A 83 -9.99 -2.72 -6.05
N ARG A 84 -9.97 -1.96 -7.15
CA ARG A 84 -9.76 -0.50 -7.11
C ARG A 84 -10.80 0.20 -6.22
N GLN A 85 -12.08 -0.11 -6.39
CA GLN A 85 -13.15 0.49 -5.57
C GLN A 85 -12.99 0.13 -4.08
N ARG A 86 -12.62 -1.11 -3.77
CA ARG A 86 -12.42 -1.55 -2.39
C ARG A 86 -11.24 -0.82 -1.74
N LEU A 87 -10.11 -0.74 -2.44
CA LEU A 87 -8.95 0.03 -2.01
C LEU A 87 -9.31 1.50 -1.81
N LEU A 88 -9.97 2.15 -2.77
CA LEU A 88 -10.37 3.55 -2.66
C LEU A 88 -11.31 3.81 -1.48
N LYS A 89 -12.26 2.91 -1.20
CA LYS A 89 -13.12 3.01 -0.02
C LYS A 89 -12.32 2.90 1.28
N LEU A 90 -11.41 1.93 1.38
CA LEU A 90 -10.58 1.73 2.57
C LEU A 90 -9.65 2.94 2.80
N PHE A 91 -8.99 3.44 1.75
CA PHE A 91 -8.18 4.66 1.81
C PHE A 91 -9.01 5.89 2.19
N GLY A 92 -10.25 5.99 1.71
CA GLY A 92 -11.18 7.06 2.09
C GLY A 92 -11.55 7.01 3.56
N ILE A 93 -11.84 5.82 4.10
CA ILE A 93 -12.12 5.61 5.53
C ILE A 93 -10.90 5.95 6.38
N ILE A 94 -9.72 5.47 6.00
CA ILE A 94 -8.47 5.78 6.69
C ILE A 94 -8.20 7.30 6.67
N LYS A 95 -8.35 7.97 5.52
CA LYS A 95 -8.25 9.43 5.43
C LYS A 95 -9.28 10.15 6.32
N ALA A 96 -10.53 9.71 6.34
CA ALA A 96 -11.58 10.32 7.16
C ALA A 96 -11.31 10.13 8.67
N ILE A 97 -10.86 8.95 9.09
CA ILE A 97 -10.46 8.66 10.47
C ILE A 97 -9.27 9.55 10.87
N ILE A 98 -8.26 9.67 10.01
CA ILE A 98 -7.08 10.52 10.25
C ILE A 98 -7.49 12.00 10.37
N ILE A 99 -8.31 12.52 9.45
CA ILE A 99 -8.80 13.91 9.50
C ILE A 99 -9.68 14.15 10.73
N GLY A 100 -10.57 13.21 11.07
CA GLY A 100 -11.43 13.30 12.24
C GLY A 100 -10.65 13.31 13.57
N ARG A 101 -9.67 12.40 13.73
CA ARG A 101 -8.78 12.39 14.90
C ARG A 101 -7.88 13.62 14.98
N PHE A 102 -7.42 14.15 13.85
CA PHE A 102 -6.66 15.41 13.80
C PHE A 102 -7.47 16.58 14.34
N LEU A 103 -8.75 16.70 13.96
CA LEU A 103 -9.65 17.73 14.46
C LEU A 103 -9.92 17.59 15.97
N ILE A 104 -10.09 16.36 16.47
CA ILE A 104 -10.29 16.10 17.90
C ILE A 104 -9.05 16.49 18.72
N ARG A 105 -7.83 16.10 18.30
CA ARG A 105 -6.58 16.46 18.99
C ARG A 105 -6.34 17.97 18.99
N ARG A 106 -6.70 18.68 17.90
CA ARG A 106 -6.60 20.15 17.83
C ARG A 106 -7.57 20.83 18.80
N ALA A 107 -8.79 20.30 18.95
CA ALA A 107 -9.76 20.80 19.92
C ALA A 107 -9.34 20.56 21.38
N SER A 108 -8.58 19.49 21.66
CA SER A 108 -8.04 19.19 23.00
C SER A 108 -6.80 19.99 23.38
N CYS A 109 -6.02 20.48 22.40
CA CYS A 109 -4.78 21.24 22.64
C CYS A 109 -5.01 22.77 22.77
N GLN A 110 -6.26 23.21 22.71
CA GLN A 110 -6.67 24.62 22.83
C GLN A 110 -7.44 24.92 24.14
N ARG A 111 -7.43 23.98 25.09
CA ARG A 111 -7.76 24.19 26.51
C ARG A 111 -6.51 24.01 27.34
#